data_AF-H1LHT1-F1
#
_entry.id   AF-H1LHT1-F1
#
_cell.length_a   1.000
_cell.length_b   1.000
_cell.length_c   1.000
_cell.angle_alpha   90.00
_cell.angle_beta   90.00
_cell.angle_gamma   90.00
#
_symmetry.space_group_name_H-M   'P 1'
#
loop_
_entity.id
_entity.type
_entity.pdbx_description
1 polymer ?
#
loop_
_entity_poly.entity_id
_entity_poly.type
_entity_poly.pdbx_seq_one_letter_code
_entity_poly.pdbx_strand_id
1 'polypeptide(L)'
;MIVAWKYSLLNNIPEFLIFVLVVIQELISISSHTMTILLFAIGLLWVIYSLAFRRWFQRHPEYDPANRHLTKLGYAILGFGLIAAALLFFGSQLAAYLPTILVLIATFFLKDVFTTTKSAQGHQGGR
;
A
#
# COMPACT_ATOMS: atom_id res chain seq x y z
N MET A 1 -16.81 14.82 3.32
CA MET A 1 -15.92 13.64 3.21
C MET A 1 -14.49 14.14 3.27
N ILE A 2 -13.78 13.97 4.39
CA ILE A 2 -12.37 14.39 4.47
C ILE A 2 -11.54 13.27 3.86
N VAL A 3 -10.98 13.53 2.68
CA VAL A 3 -10.11 12.59 1.98
C VAL A 3 -8.82 12.42 2.80
N ALA A 4 -8.60 11.21 3.30
CA ALA A 4 -7.53 10.88 4.25
C ALA A 4 -6.25 10.41 3.53
N TRP A 5 -5.98 10.92 2.32
CA TRP A 5 -4.94 10.43 1.42
C TRP A 5 -3.55 10.41 2.07
N LYS A 6 -3.18 11.46 2.83
CA LYS A 6 -1.88 11.55 3.52
C LYS A 6 -1.65 10.41 4.51
N TYR A 7 -2.73 9.99 5.16
CA TYR A 7 -2.71 8.88 6.09
C TYR A 7 -2.57 7.58 5.31
N SER A 8 -3.37 7.40 4.25
CA SER A 8 -3.33 6.24 3.36
C SER A 8 -1.92 5.98 2.83
N LEU A 9 -1.25 7.03 2.37
CA LEU A 9 0.10 6.96 1.80
C LEU A 9 1.14 6.46 2.82
N LEU A 10 1.09 6.94 4.07
CA LEU A 10 1.96 6.44 5.15
C LEU A 10 1.77 4.94 5.41
N ASN A 11 0.55 4.42 5.21
CA ASN A 11 0.28 3.00 5.45
C ASN A 11 0.71 2.09 4.30
N ASN A 12 0.88 2.63 3.08
CA ASN A 12 1.41 1.84 1.97
C ASN A 12 2.94 1.90 1.85
N ILE A 13 3.63 2.48 2.85
CA ILE A 13 5.11 2.52 2.88
C ILE A 13 5.72 1.12 2.71
N PRO A 14 5.25 0.05 3.39
CA PRO A 14 5.78 -1.30 3.18
C PRO A 14 5.68 -1.75 1.73
N GLU A 15 4.53 -1.53 1.10
CA GLU A 15 4.26 -1.89 -0.29
C GLU A 15 5.17 -1.13 -1.24
N PHE A 16 5.36 0.17 -1.02
CA PHE A 16 6.32 0.97 -1.80
C PHE A 16 7.76 0.51 -1.61
N LEU A 17 8.17 0.13 -0.39
CA LEU A 17 9.50 -0.43 -0.15
C LEU A 17 9.70 -1.76 -0.87
N ILE A 18 8.67 -2.62 -0.90
CA ILE A 18 8.69 -3.87 -1.66
C ILE A 18 8.86 -3.57 -3.15
N PHE A 19 8.10 -2.64 -3.72
CA PHE A 19 8.23 -2.26 -5.13
C PHE A 19 9.63 -1.74 -5.45
N VAL A 20 10.20 -0.89 -4.59
CA VAL A 20 11.57 -0.40 -4.73
C VAL A 20 12.58 -1.56 -4.72
N LEU A 21 12.45 -2.51 -3.79
CA LEU A 21 13.35 -3.66 -3.75
C LEU A 21 13.27 -4.53 -5.01
N VAL A 22 12.07 -4.77 -5.54
CA VAL A 22 11.90 -5.54 -6.77
C VAL A 22 12.54 -4.79 -7.96
N VAL A 23 12.36 -3.47 -8.06
CA VAL A 23 13.03 -2.67 -9.09
C VAL A 23 14.55 -2.72 -8.94
N ILE A 24 15.08 -2.62 -7.72
CA ILE A 24 16.53 -2.74 -7.47
C ILE A 24 17.03 -4.13 -7.87
N GLN A 25 16.30 -5.20 -7.55
CA GLN A 25 16.67 -6.56 -7.92
C GLN A 25 16.77 -6.75 -9.45
N GLU A 26 15.87 -6.11 -10.21
CA GLU A 26 15.90 -6.10 -11.68
C GLU A 26 17.11 -5.31 -12.22
N LEU A 27 17.44 -4.16 -11.60
CA LEU A 27 18.54 -3.29 -12.05
C LEU A 27 19.93 -3.80 -11.64
N ILE A 28 20.00 -4.41 -10.47
CA ILE A 28 21.22 -4.86 -9.82
C ILE A 28 20.89 -6.28 -9.39
N SER A 29 21.41 -7.29 -10.08
CA SER A 29 21.07 -8.70 -9.87
C SER A 29 21.43 -9.19 -8.46
N ILE A 30 20.58 -8.85 -7.49
CA ILE A 30 20.70 -9.22 -6.09
C ILE A 30 20.31 -10.68 -5.95
N SER A 31 21.06 -11.42 -5.13
CA SER A 31 20.76 -12.82 -4.87
C SER A 31 19.36 -13.00 -4.24
N SER A 32 18.68 -14.08 -4.58
CA SER A 32 17.35 -14.40 -4.03
C SER A 32 17.37 -14.51 -2.50
N HIS A 33 18.46 -14.99 -1.90
CA HIS A 33 18.66 -15.04 -0.45
C HIS A 33 18.70 -13.64 0.16
N THR A 34 19.49 -12.72 -0.42
CA THR A 34 19.56 -11.33 0.02
C THR A 34 18.20 -10.65 -0.08
N MET A 35 17.47 -10.86 -1.20
CA MET A 35 16.13 -10.31 -1.38
C MET A 35 15.15 -10.81 -0.32
N THR A 36 15.19 -12.11 -0.02
CA THR A 36 14.33 -12.71 1.03
C THR A 36 14.61 -12.10 2.40
N ILE A 37 15.88 -11.89 2.75
CA ILE A 37 16.29 -11.25 4.01
C ILE A 37 15.78 -9.81 4.07
N LEU A 38 15.89 -9.04 2.99
CA LEU A 38 15.41 -7.66 2.93
C LEU A 38 13.88 -7.57 3.08
N LEU A 39 13.14 -8.45 2.40
CA LEU A 39 11.68 -8.54 2.54
C LEU A 39 11.28 -8.90 3.98
N PHE A 40 11.96 -9.86 4.60
CA PHE A 40 11.73 -10.23 5.99
C PHE A 40 12.02 -9.05 6.94
N ALA A 41 13.12 -8.33 6.70
CA ALA A 41 13.50 -7.15 7.49
C ALA A 41 12.45 -6.04 7.39
N ILE A 42 11.91 -5.74 6.20
CA ILE A 42 10.81 -4.78 6.01
C ILE A 42 9.59 -5.21 6.81
N GLY A 43 9.18 -6.48 6.69
CA GLY A 43 8.04 -7.02 7.42
C GLY A 43 8.22 -6.89 8.94
N LEU A 44 9.40 -7.25 9.45
CA LEU A 44 9.71 -7.15 10.87
C LEU A 44 9.70 -5.69 11.36
N LEU A 45 10.33 -4.78 10.62
CA LEU A 45 10.34 -3.34 10.92
C LEU A 45 8.93 -2.77 10.97
N TRP A 46 8.05 -3.18 10.05
CA TRP A 46 6.66 -2.74 10.03
C TRP A 46 5.86 -3.25 11.23
N VAL A 47 6.09 -4.50 11.65
CA VAL A 47 5.48 -5.06 12.86
C VAL A 47 5.95 -4.30 14.10
N ILE A 48 7.27 -4.05 14.21
CA ILE A 48 7.84 -3.27 15.32
C ILE A 48 7.25 -1.86 15.37
N TYR A 49 7.20 -1.17 14.22
CA TYR A 49 6.57 0.14 14.09
C TYR A 49 5.10 0.10 14.58
N SER A 50 4.32 -0.85 14.09
CA SER A 50 2.91 -1.00 14.44
C SER A 50 2.70 -1.22 15.94
N LEU A 51 3.55 -2.02 16.58
CA LEU A 51 3.49 -2.29 18.01
C LEU A 51 3.97 -1.10 18.86
N ALA A 52 5.09 -0.48 18.48
CA ALA A 52 5.67 0.66 19.18
C ALA A 52 4.73 1.87 19.20
N PHE A 53 4.04 2.12 18.08
CA PHE A 53 3.13 3.26 17.93
C PHE A 53 1.68 2.95 18.34
N ARG A 54 1.37 1.74 18.84
CA ARG A 54 0.01 1.34 19.23
C ARG A 54 -0.68 2.35 20.19
N ARG A 55 0.04 2.83 21.20
CA ARG A 55 -0.49 3.84 22.15
C ARG A 55 -0.67 5.22 21.52
N TRP A 56 0.13 5.55 20.51
CA TRP A 56 0.01 6.80 19.77
C TRP A 56 -1.20 6.77 18.83
N PHE A 57 -1.43 5.65 18.14
CA PHE A 57 -2.63 5.45 17.31
C PHE A 57 -3.93 5.54 18.10
N GLN A 58 -3.95 5.14 19.38
CA GLN A 58 -5.11 5.34 20.25
C GLN A 58 -5.43 6.82 20.49
N ARG A 59 -4.42 7.70 20.49
CA ARG A 59 -4.59 9.16 20.65
C ARG A 59 -4.83 9.88 19.32
N HIS A 60 -4.43 9.26 18.20
CA HIS A 60 -4.54 9.77 16.85
C HIS A 60 -5.22 8.74 15.93
N PRO A 61 -6.53 8.47 16.14
CA PRO A 61 -7.25 7.38 15.48
C PRO A 61 -7.34 7.52 13.97
N GLU A 62 -7.15 8.73 13.42
CA GLU A 62 -7.07 9.00 11.99
C GLU A 62 -5.82 8.40 11.32
N TYR A 63 -4.76 8.14 12.08
CA TYR A 63 -3.56 7.46 11.60
C TYR A 63 -3.66 5.94 11.73
N ASP A 64 -4.55 5.42 12.57
CA ASP A 64 -4.74 3.99 12.74
C ASP A 64 -5.24 3.35 11.42
N PRO A 65 -4.50 2.39 10.84
CA PRO A 65 -4.91 1.69 9.63
C PRO A 65 -6.27 1.00 9.77
N ALA A 66 -6.61 0.52 10.98
CA ALA A 66 -7.86 -0.19 11.24
C ALA A 66 -9.11 0.69 11.14
N ASN A 67 -8.94 2.03 11.21
CA ASN A 67 -10.04 2.99 11.13
C ASN A 67 -10.27 3.50 9.71
N ARG A 68 -9.61 2.92 8.71
CA ARG A 68 -9.67 3.38 7.33
C ARG A 68 -10.52 2.47 6.48
N HIS A 69 -11.28 3.09 5.59
CA HIS A 69 -12.12 2.39 4.64
C HIS A 69 -11.89 2.95 3.25
N LEU A 70 -11.69 2.02 2.33
CA LEU A 70 -11.70 2.30 0.91
C LEU A 70 -13.16 2.52 0.48
N THR A 71 -13.43 3.58 -0.28
CA THR A 71 -14.77 3.76 -0.86
C THR A 71 -15.02 2.72 -1.95
N LYS A 72 -16.28 2.56 -2.38
CA LYS A 72 -16.64 1.67 -3.50
C LYS A 72 -15.81 1.96 -4.76
N LEU A 73 -15.54 3.24 -5.04
CA LEU A 73 -14.68 3.66 -6.16
C LEU A 73 -13.22 3.24 -5.95
N GLY A 74 -12.68 3.39 -4.73
CA GLY A 74 -11.33 2.93 -4.43
C GLY A 74 -11.18 1.41 -4.57
N TYR A 75 -12.20 0.63 -4.19
CA TYR A 75 -12.22 -0.83 -4.45
C TYR A 75 -12.25 -1.16 -5.94
N ALA A 76 -13.04 -0.42 -6.73
CA ALA A 76 -13.05 -0.60 -8.18
C ALA A 76 -11.68 -0.31 -8.80
N ILE A 77 -11.03 0.80 -8.41
CA ILE A 77 -9.68 1.16 -8.86
C ILE A 77 -8.67 0.08 -8.48
N LEU A 78 -8.70 -0.40 -7.23
CA LEU A 78 -7.83 -1.49 -6.79
C LEU A 78 -8.08 -2.76 -7.62
N GLY A 79 -9.33 -3.14 -7.85
CA GLY A 79 -9.69 -4.31 -8.64
C GLY A 79 -9.19 -4.23 -10.09
N PHE A 80 -9.50 -3.14 -10.80
CA PHE A 80 -9.02 -2.95 -12.18
C PHE A 80 -7.50 -2.86 -12.26
N GLY A 81 -6.87 -2.18 -11.31
CA GLY A 81 -5.41 -2.07 -11.25
C GLY A 81 -4.72 -3.42 -11.03
N LEU A 82 -5.26 -4.28 -10.15
CA LEU A 82 -4.75 -5.63 -9.95
C LEU A 82 -4.96 -6.53 -11.17
N ILE A 83 -6.10 -6.41 -11.86
CA ILE A 83 -6.35 -7.14 -13.12
C ILE A 83 -5.35 -6.69 -14.19
N ALA A 84 -5.14 -5.38 -14.36
CA ALA A 84 -4.17 -4.85 -15.31
C ALA A 84 -2.74 -5.31 -14.98
N ALA A 85 -2.36 -5.27 -13.70
CA ALA A 85 -1.05 -5.77 -13.26
C ALA A 85 -0.90 -7.29 -13.53
N ALA A 86 -1.94 -8.09 -13.28
CA ALA A 86 -1.91 -9.52 -13.57
C ALA A 86 -1.77 -9.79 -15.07
N LEU A 87 -2.53 -9.09 -15.92
CA LEU A 87 -2.43 -9.21 -17.37
C LEU A 87 -1.03 -8.85 -17.88
N LEU A 88 -0.42 -7.79 -17.33
CA LEU A 88 0.95 -7.42 -17.67
C LEU A 88 1.95 -8.46 -17.17
N PHE A 89 1.81 -8.95 -15.94
CA PHE A 89 2.69 -9.96 -15.36
C PHE A 89 2.70 -11.25 -16.18
N PHE A 90 1.53 -11.80 -16.51
CA PHE A 90 1.42 -13.04 -17.29
C PHE A 90 1.62 -12.86 -18.80
N GLY A 91 1.40 -11.65 -19.33
CA GLY A 91 1.60 -11.32 -20.73
C GLY A 91 3.02 -10.89 -21.09
N SER A 92 3.83 -10.50 -20.09
CA SER A 92 5.23 -10.11 -20.28
C SER A 92 6.18 -11.32 -20.26
N GLN A 93 7.26 -11.26 -21.05
CA GLN A 93 8.38 -12.18 -20.86
C GLN A 93 9.00 -11.94 -19.47
N LEU A 94 9.53 -13.01 -18.86
CA LEU A 94 10.02 -13.11 -17.47
C LEU A 94 11.05 -12.03 -17.03
N ALA A 95 11.49 -11.15 -17.92
CA ALA A 95 12.50 -10.11 -17.71
C ALA A 95 11.96 -8.66 -17.83
N ALA A 96 10.64 -8.47 -17.94
CA ALA A 96 10.03 -7.15 -18.13
C ALA A 96 8.89 -6.88 -17.14
N TYR A 97 9.15 -6.98 -15.84
CA TYR A 97 8.15 -6.70 -14.80
C TYR A 97 7.97 -5.21 -14.49
N LEU A 98 8.82 -4.33 -15.05
CA LEU A 98 8.76 -2.90 -14.78
C LEU A 98 7.37 -2.27 -15.08
N PRO A 99 6.68 -2.58 -16.20
CA PRO A 99 5.32 -2.08 -16.45
C PRO A 99 4.32 -2.54 -15.40
N THR A 100 4.41 -3.81 -14.95
CA THR A 100 3.56 -4.36 -13.88
C THR A 100 3.76 -3.58 -12.58
N ILE A 101 5.02 -3.32 -12.20
CA ILE A 101 5.35 -2.57 -10.98
C ILE A 101 4.82 -1.14 -11.06
N LEU A 102 4.96 -0.47 -12.20
CA LEU A 102 4.44 0.88 -12.40
C LEU A 102 2.92 0.94 -12.27
N VAL A 103 2.20 -0.05 -12.84
CA VAL A 103 0.74 -0.16 -12.70
C VAL A 103 0.35 -0.39 -11.25
N LEU A 104 1.06 -1.24 -10.51
CA LEU A 104 0.82 -1.46 -9.09
C LEU A 104 1.04 -0.17 -8.28
N ILE A 105 2.15 0.53 -8.49
CA ILE A 105 2.43 1.82 -7.84
C ILE A 105 1.28 2.81 -8.12
N ALA A 106 0.91 3.00 -9.39
CA ALA A 106 -0.16 3.91 -9.77
C ALA A 106 -1.50 3.51 -9.15
N THR A 107 -1.81 2.21 -9.10
CA THR A 107 -3.03 1.69 -8.47
C THR A 107 -3.08 2.00 -6.98
N PHE A 108 -1.96 1.82 -6.27
CA PHE A 108 -1.88 2.09 -4.85
C PHE A 108 -1.96 3.60 -4.53
N PHE A 109 -1.39 4.45 -5.38
CA PHE A 109 -1.58 5.91 -5.28
C PHE A 109 -3.02 6.33 -5.57
N LEU A 110 -3.62 5.81 -6.64
CA LEU A 110 -4.98 6.17 -7.05
C LEU A 110 -6.01 5.71 -6.02
N LYS A 111 -5.92 4.46 -5.52
CA LYS A 111 -6.86 3.96 -4.50
C LYS A 111 -6.82 4.81 -3.23
N ASP A 112 -5.63 5.30 -2.86
CA ASP A 112 -5.40 6.06 -1.63
C ASP A 112 -6.10 7.42 -1.62
N VAL A 113 -6.28 8.02 -2.80
CA VAL A 113 -7.11 9.23 -2.98
C VAL A 113 -8.57 8.97 -2.58
N PHE A 114 -9.01 7.72 -2.64
CA PHE A 114 -10.38 7.31 -2.34
C PHE A 114 -10.51 6.60 -0.98
N THR A 115 -9.52 6.77 -0.09
CA THR A 115 -9.56 6.30 1.30
C THR A 115 -10.19 7.33 2.23
N THR A 116 -11.05 6.85 3.13
CA THR A 116 -11.74 7.64 4.16
C THR A 116 -11.46 7.10 5.56
N THR A 117 -11.64 7.91 6.60
CA THR A 117 -11.47 7.51 8.02
C THR A 117 -12.82 7.47 8.73
N LYS A 118 -13.03 6.49 9.62
CA LYS A 118 -14.25 6.36 10.46
C LYS A 118 -14.54 7.62 11.28
N SER A 119 -13.51 8.33 11.73
CA SER A 119 -13.67 9.58 12.51
C SER A 119 -14.48 10.65 11.76
N ALA A 120 -14.46 10.64 10.42
CA ALA A 120 -15.27 11.55 9.60
C ALA A 120 -16.73 11.11 9.39
N GLN A 121 -17.12 9.87 9.72
CA GLN A 121 -18.49 9.38 9.57
C GLN A 121 -19.37 9.64 10.81
N GLY A 122 -18.77 9.75 12.01
CA GLY A 122 -19.51 10.02 13.25
C GLY A 122 -20.14 11.42 13.35
N HIS A 123 -19.72 12.37 12.52
CA HIS A 123 -20.30 13.73 12.48
C HIS A 123 -21.44 13.90 11.46
N GLN A 124 -21.79 12.88 10.68
CA GLN A 124 -22.90 12.95 9.72
C GLN A 124 -24.11 12.06 10.06
N GLY A 125 -24.05 11.27 11.13
CA GLY A 125 -25.14 10.39 11.57
C GLY A 125 -26.01 10.93 12.70
N GLY A 126 -25.89 12.22 13.03
CA GLY A 126 -26.69 12.86 14.08
C GLY A 126 -27.81 13.71 13.49
N ARG A 127 -28.81 13.08 12.85
CA ARG A 127 -30.20 13.58 12.71
C ARG A 127 -31.14 12.41 12.50
#